data_AF-A0A221VX03-F1
#
_entry.id   AF-A0A221VX03-F1
#
_cell.length_a   1.000
_cell.length_b   1.000
_cell.length_c   1.000
_cell.angle_alpha   90.00
_cell.angle_beta   90.00
_cell.angle_gamma   90.00
#
_symmetry.space_group_name_H-M   'P 1'
#
loop_
_entity.id
_entity.type
_entity.pdbx_description
1 polymer ?
#
loop_
_entity_poly.entity_id
_entity_poly.type
_entity_poly.pdbx_seq_one_letter_code
_entity_poly.pdbx_strand_id
1 'polypeptide(L)'
;MTGQGDFATHRRDGEDVVKVLDVQNAAAIPFTMVAHHIDASRMNVYLSRLRAAGVTLPPGLSVEHTRPLAVRHLWVAGPVLLDYARVDPSRFVDAVIEIAGWVRALDSADARVDSNLANFCLAEDRVVLVDVLPPLIPSMRPKPSNLFDVLFTALCFDTTVILDALIGYAARALLTSGISLAGRRVEDLAHQVPQEFAPLAETSFPASWFQARAMLALRGLAGEIEPASVQEFFTPTSVRAFRDISETERADRIQQVAQTVKELRPT
;
A
#
# COMPACT_ATOMS: atom_id res chain seq x y z
N MET A 1 9.37 -15.11 -10.59
CA MET A 1 8.04 -14.82 -11.16
C MET A 1 6.98 -15.45 -10.28
N THR A 2 6.30 -14.64 -9.48
CA THR A 2 5.18 -15.07 -8.65
C THR A 2 4.01 -14.12 -8.94
N GLY A 3 3.32 -14.36 -10.06
CA GLY A 3 2.17 -13.59 -10.54
C GLY A 3 0.87 -13.83 -9.75
N GLN A 4 0.95 -14.00 -8.44
CA GLN A 4 -0.23 -14.15 -7.58
C GLN A 4 -0.42 -12.90 -6.73
N GLY A 5 -0.86 -11.81 -7.37
CA GLY A 5 -1.11 -10.54 -6.70
C GLY A 5 -1.22 -9.36 -7.67
N ASP A 6 -0.65 -9.48 -8.87
CA ASP A 6 -0.70 -8.41 -9.86
C ASP A 6 -2.09 -8.35 -10.49
N PHE A 7 -2.67 -7.14 -10.44
CA PHE A 7 -3.92 -6.79 -11.12
C PHE A 7 -3.70 -6.40 -12.58
N ALA A 8 -2.44 -6.40 -13.03
CA ALA A 8 -2.04 -6.01 -14.38
C ALA A 8 -0.91 -6.90 -14.90
N THR A 9 -0.92 -7.16 -16.21
CA THR A 9 0.23 -7.74 -16.90
C THR A 9 1.16 -6.62 -17.36
N HIS A 10 2.46 -6.76 -17.10
CA HIS A 10 3.47 -5.83 -17.58
C HIS A 10 4.24 -6.43 -18.76
N ARG A 11 4.48 -5.61 -19.80
CA ARG A 11 5.41 -5.93 -20.88
C ARG A 11 6.40 -4.78 -21.02
N ARG A 12 7.69 -5.11 -20.98
CA ARG A 12 8.75 -4.19 -21.36
C ARG A 12 9.06 -4.36 -22.84
N ASP A 13 9.06 -3.27 -23.58
CA ASP A 13 9.39 -3.21 -25.00
C ASP A 13 10.48 -2.15 -25.19
N GLY A 14 11.74 -2.57 -25.14
CA GLY A 14 12.88 -1.65 -25.09
C GLY A 14 12.86 -0.77 -23.83
N GLU A 15 12.74 0.54 -24.03
CA GLU A 15 12.61 1.53 -22.95
C GLU A 15 11.16 1.76 -22.52
N ASP A 16 10.18 1.23 -23.26
CA ASP A 16 8.78 1.37 -22.90
C ASP A 16 8.33 0.26 -21.95
N VAL A 17 7.46 0.65 -21.03
CA VAL A 17 6.67 -0.26 -20.20
C VAL A 17 5.21 -0.06 -20.55
N VAL A 18 4.56 -1.14 -20.99
CA VAL A 18 3.11 -1.17 -21.18
C VAL A 18 2.52 -2.03 -20.08
N LYS A 19 1.60 -1.46 -19.31
CA LYS A 19 0.82 -2.16 -18.29
C LYS A 19 -0.62 -2.25 -18.76
N VAL A 20 -1.14 -3.48 -18.79
CA VAL A 20 -2.51 -3.78 -19.16
C VAL A 20 -3.22 -4.34 -17.95
N LEU A 21 -4.35 -3.75 -17.56
CA LEU A 21 -5.14 -4.27 -16.46
C LEU A 21 -5.66 -5.67 -16.80
N ASP A 22 -5.30 -6.64 -15.96
CA ASP A 22 -5.67 -8.04 -16.15
C ASP A 22 -7.04 -8.31 -15.54
N VAL A 23 -7.96 -8.74 -16.40
CA VAL A 23 -9.34 -9.05 -16.04
C VAL A 23 -9.54 -10.45 -15.49
N GLN A 24 -8.55 -11.35 -15.63
CA GLN A 24 -8.74 -12.78 -15.40
C GLN A 24 -8.50 -13.20 -13.94
N ASN A 25 -8.00 -12.31 -13.09
CA ASN A 25 -7.76 -12.60 -11.68
C ASN A 25 -9.07 -12.51 -10.86
N ALA A 26 -9.55 -13.65 -10.34
CA ALA A 26 -10.84 -13.72 -9.63
C ALA A 26 -10.94 -12.78 -8.41
N ALA A 27 -9.84 -12.57 -7.70
CA ALA A 27 -9.78 -11.65 -6.55
C ALA A 27 -9.77 -10.17 -6.97
N ALA A 28 -9.48 -9.89 -8.24
CA ALA A 28 -9.46 -8.56 -8.83
C ALA A 28 -10.82 -8.12 -9.38
N ILE A 29 -11.75 -9.07 -9.59
CA ILE A 29 -12.99 -8.86 -10.34
C ILE A 29 -13.74 -7.58 -9.92
N PRO A 30 -13.94 -7.27 -8.62
CA PRO A 30 -14.66 -6.05 -8.24
C PRO A 30 -13.94 -4.76 -8.68
N PHE A 31 -12.60 -4.74 -8.64
CA PHE A 31 -11.76 -3.59 -8.99
C PHE A 31 -11.56 -3.49 -10.51
N THR A 32 -11.42 -4.62 -11.21
CA THR A 32 -11.30 -4.66 -12.67
C THR A 32 -12.64 -4.34 -13.35
N MET A 33 -13.77 -4.75 -12.77
CA MET A 33 -15.11 -4.34 -13.23
C MET A 33 -15.33 -2.84 -13.14
N VAL A 34 -14.89 -2.20 -12.05
CA VAL A 34 -14.94 -0.74 -11.93
C VAL A 34 -14.06 -0.09 -13.00
N ALA A 35 -12.84 -0.61 -13.19
CA ALA A 35 -11.92 -0.08 -14.17
C ALA A 35 -12.36 -0.26 -15.64
N HIS A 36 -13.21 -1.25 -15.95
CA HIS A 36 -13.84 -1.37 -17.28
C HIS A 36 -14.72 -0.18 -17.67
N HIS A 37 -15.21 0.57 -16.69
CA HIS A 37 -16.04 1.75 -16.90
C HIS A 37 -15.20 3.04 -16.97
N ILE A 38 -13.88 2.95 -16.83
CA ILE A 38 -12.97 4.09 -16.87
C ILE A 38 -12.52 4.31 -18.31
N ASP A 39 -12.94 5.43 -18.89
CA ASP A 39 -12.44 5.92 -20.16
C ASP A 39 -11.15 6.73 -19.98
N ALA A 40 -10.56 7.14 -21.10
CA ALA A 40 -9.32 7.90 -21.09
C ALA A 40 -9.47 9.27 -20.40
N SER A 41 -10.67 9.87 -20.46
CA SER A 41 -10.95 11.15 -19.81
C SER A 41 -10.85 11.01 -18.29
N ARG A 42 -11.55 10.02 -17.71
CA ARG A 42 -11.50 9.74 -16.27
C ARG A 42 -10.10 9.33 -15.82
N MET A 43 -9.39 8.51 -16.61
CA MET A 43 -8.01 8.14 -16.30
C MET A 43 -7.09 9.37 -16.30
N ASN A 44 -7.24 10.28 -17.26
CA ASN A 44 -6.46 11.53 -17.29
C ASN A 44 -6.79 12.45 -16.11
N VAL A 45 -8.06 12.52 -15.68
CA VAL A 45 -8.45 13.24 -14.45
C VAL A 45 -7.77 12.61 -13.23
N TYR A 46 -7.81 11.29 -13.09
CA TYR A 46 -7.11 10.56 -12.01
C TYR A 46 -5.61 10.90 -11.98
N LEU A 47 -4.92 10.77 -13.12
CA LEU A 47 -3.50 11.11 -13.23
C LEU A 47 -3.22 12.60 -12.95
N SER A 48 -4.12 13.49 -13.35
CA SER A 48 -4.00 14.93 -13.03
C SER A 48 -4.14 15.19 -11.53
N ARG A 49 -5.01 14.46 -10.82
CA ARG A 49 -5.16 14.59 -9.36
C ARG A 49 -3.91 14.09 -8.63
N LEU A 50 -3.32 12.98 -9.08
CA LEU A 50 -2.03 12.51 -8.57
C LEU A 50 -0.94 13.58 -8.72
N ARG A 51 -0.78 14.14 -9.93
CA ARG A 51 0.22 15.20 -10.17
C ARG A 51 -0.04 16.44 -9.32
N ALA A 52 -1.29 16.86 -9.16
CA ALA A 52 -1.66 18.02 -8.34
C ALA A 52 -1.32 17.83 -6.85
N ALA A 53 -1.33 16.60 -6.36
CA ALA A 53 -0.89 16.24 -5.00
C ALA A 53 0.64 16.10 -4.87
N GLY A 54 1.40 16.36 -5.93
CA GLY A 54 2.85 16.26 -5.95
C GLY A 54 3.39 14.85 -6.22
N VAL A 55 2.54 13.89 -6.61
CA VAL A 55 2.98 12.53 -6.95
C VAL A 55 3.85 12.58 -8.21
N THR A 56 5.06 12.07 -8.09
CA THR A 56 5.96 11.88 -9.24
C THR A 56 5.53 10.64 -10.01
N LEU A 57 5.14 10.84 -11.26
CA LEU A 57 4.72 9.78 -12.19
C LEU A 57 5.85 9.46 -13.19
N PRO A 58 5.89 8.25 -13.76
CA PRO A 58 6.93 7.87 -14.69
C PRO A 58 6.91 8.76 -15.94
N PRO A 59 8.09 9.04 -16.53
CA PRO A 59 8.17 9.89 -17.70
C PRO A 59 7.45 9.25 -18.88
N GLY A 60 6.84 10.07 -19.74
CA GLY A 60 6.07 9.59 -20.88
C GLY A 60 4.77 8.86 -20.54
N LEU A 61 4.27 8.93 -19.29
CA LEU A 61 3.03 8.25 -18.91
C LEU A 61 1.82 8.73 -19.74
N SER A 62 1.25 7.81 -20.53
CA SER A 62 0.07 7.99 -21.38
C SER A 62 -0.96 6.87 -21.16
N VAL A 63 -2.22 7.17 -21.51
CA VAL A 63 -3.29 6.16 -21.62
C VAL A 63 -3.33 5.68 -23.06
N GLU A 64 -3.05 4.38 -23.29
CA GLU A 64 -2.98 3.80 -24.64
C GLU A 64 -4.34 3.25 -25.08
N HIS A 65 -4.97 2.47 -24.20
CA HIS A 65 -6.24 1.81 -24.46
C HIS A 65 -7.13 1.89 -23.21
N THR A 66 -8.44 1.84 -23.40
CA THR A 66 -9.42 1.88 -22.30
C THR A 66 -10.15 0.56 -22.14
N ARG A 67 -10.02 -0.37 -23.09
CA ARG A 67 -10.67 -1.69 -23.08
C ARG A 67 -9.78 -2.76 -23.74
N PRO A 68 -9.01 -3.54 -22.95
CA PRO A 68 -8.74 -3.33 -21.53
C PRO A 68 -7.99 -2.01 -21.27
N LEU A 69 -8.11 -1.46 -20.06
CA LEU A 69 -7.37 -0.27 -19.67
C LEU A 69 -5.87 -0.56 -19.71
N ALA A 70 -5.14 0.24 -20.47
CA ALA A 70 -3.70 0.11 -20.64
C ALA A 70 -3.03 1.48 -20.55
N VAL A 71 -1.91 1.51 -19.84
CA VAL A 71 -1.02 2.68 -19.75
C VAL A 71 0.34 2.32 -20.30
N ARG A 72 1.02 3.30 -20.87
CA ARG A 72 2.41 3.22 -21.30
C ARG A 72 3.21 4.29 -20.61
N HIS A 73 4.45 3.99 -20.25
CA HIS A 73 5.41 4.96 -19.76
C HIS A 73 6.84 4.49 -20.07
N LEU A 74 7.81 5.39 -19.96
CA LEU A 74 9.22 5.04 -20.06
C LEU A 74 9.67 4.29 -18.80
N TRP A 75 10.62 3.37 -18.98
CA TRP A 75 11.26 2.61 -17.92
C TRP A 75 11.93 3.55 -16.93
N VAL A 76 11.62 3.37 -15.65
CA VAL A 76 12.24 4.11 -14.56
C VAL A 76 13.46 3.33 -14.09
N ALA A 77 14.65 3.86 -14.38
CA ALA A 77 15.91 3.26 -13.95
C ALA A 77 16.12 3.47 -12.44
N GLY A 78 15.78 2.46 -11.65
CA GLY A 78 15.96 2.49 -10.20
C GLY A 78 15.49 1.18 -9.56
N PRO A 79 16.00 0.86 -8.35
CA PRO A 79 15.47 -0.26 -7.57
C PRO A 79 14.04 0.03 -7.13
N VAL A 80 13.28 -1.04 -6.95
CA VAL A 80 11.99 -1.00 -6.26
C VAL A 80 12.22 -0.54 -4.83
N LEU A 81 11.34 0.33 -4.32
CA LEU A 81 11.54 0.98 -3.03
C LEU A 81 11.65 -0.03 -1.87
N LEU A 82 10.91 -1.14 -1.94
CA LEU A 82 10.99 -2.23 -0.95
C LEU A 82 12.43 -2.77 -0.77
N ASP A 83 13.18 -2.91 -1.85
CA ASP A 83 14.54 -3.45 -1.81
C ASP A 83 15.54 -2.43 -1.24
N TYR A 84 15.20 -1.14 -1.32
CA TYR A 84 16.06 -0.04 -0.89
C TYR A 84 16.25 0.03 0.63
N ALA A 85 15.31 -0.53 1.41
CA ALA A 85 15.41 -0.62 2.86
C ALA A 85 16.70 -1.33 3.33
N ARG A 86 17.30 -2.18 2.49
CA ARG A 86 18.58 -2.88 2.75
C ARG A 86 19.82 -2.17 2.21
N VAL A 87 19.64 -1.17 1.37
CA VAL A 87 20.75 -0.47 0.70
C VAL A 87 21.04 0.84 1.43
N ASP A 88 20.00 1.66 1.60
CA ASP A 88 20.06 2.91 2.35
C ASP A 88 18.75 3.10 3.13
N PRO A 89 18.71 2.60 4.38
CA PRO A 89 17.56 2.75 5.27
C PRO A 89 17.14 4.21 5.49
N SER A 90 18.08 5.15 5.45
CA SER A 90 17.77 6.55 5.71
C SER A 90 17.03 7.16 4.53
N ARG A 91 17.55 7.03 3.31
CA ARG A 91 16.85 7.51 2.11
C ARG A 91 15.52 6.78 1.90
N PHE A 92 15.43 5.49 2.26
CA PHE A 92 14.19 4.74 2.27
C PHE A 92 13.12 5.39 3.19
N VAL A 93 13.49 5.79 4.41
CA VAL A 93 12.56 6.51 5.30
C VAL A 93 12.12 7.85 4.69
N ASP A 94 13.02 8.63 4.09
CA ASP A 94 12.65 9.89 3.43
C ASP A 94 11.63 9.64 2.31
N ALA A 95 11.83 8.57 1.53
CA ALA A 95 10.92 8.18 0.46
C ALA A 95 9.54 7.79 1.00
N VAL A 96 9.47 7.07 2.11
CA VAL A 96 8.21 6.68 2.75
C VAL A 96 7.48 7.92 3.30
N ILE A 97 8.20 8.88 3.88
CA ILE A 97 7.63 10.15 4.36
C ILE A 97 7.08 10.98 3.19
N GLU A 98 7.81 11.01 2.07
CA GLU A 98 7.36 11.66 0.83
C GLU A 98 6.04 11.06 0.33
N ILE A 99 5.94 9.73 0.26
CA ILE A 99 4.71 9.02 -0.12
C ILE A 99 3.57 9.28 0.89
N ALA A 100 3.85 9.28 2.19
CA ALA A 100 2.85 9.60 3.22
C ALA A 100 2.32 11.03 3.04
N GLY A 101 3.18 11.97 2.63
CA GLY A 101 2.78 13.32 2.21
C GLY A 101 1.80 13.31 1.04
N TRP A 102 2.07 12.52 -0.01
CA TRP A 102 1.16 12.35 -1.15
C TRP A 102 -0.20 11.78 -0.73
N VAL A 103 -0.20 10.75 0.11
CA VAL A 103 -1.44 10.11 0.62
C VAL A 103 -2.32 11.15 1.33
N ARG A 104 -1.74 11.99 2.19
CA ARG A 104 -2.49 13.07 2.88
C ARG A 104 -2.98 14.14 1.93
N ALA A 105 -2.16 14.56 0.96
CA ALA A 105 -2.55 15.56 -0.03
C ALA A 105 -3.71 15.08 -0.93
N LEU A 106 -3.85 13.76 -1.10
CA LEU A 106 -4.93 13.13 -1.87
C LEU A 106 -6.22 12.90 -1.09
N ASP A 107 -6.25 13.09 0.24
CA ASP A 107 -7.39 12.71 1.09
C ASP A 107 -8.74 13.29 0.60
N SER A 108 -8.72 14.58 0.22
CA SER A 108 -9.89 15.29 -0.32
C SER A 108 -10.10 15.14 -1.83
N ALA A 109 -9.18 14.48 -2.54
CA ALA A 109 -9.24 14.28 -3.98
C ALA A 109 -9.91 12.95 -4.35
N ASP A 110 -10.44 12.87 -5.58
CA ASP A 110 -10.97 11.63 -6.14
C ASP A 110 -9.86 10.78 -6.79
N ALA A 111 -8.80 10.53 -6.02
CA ALA A 111 -7.66 9.69 -6.42
C ALA A 111 -6.94 9.16 -5.17
N ARG A 112 -6.40 7.95 -5.25
CA ARG A 112 -5.55 7.34 -4.22
C ARG A 112 -4.31 6.71 -4.86
N VAL A 113 -3.30 6.48 -4.02
CA VAL A 113 -2.11 5.68 -4.33
C VAL A 113 -2.20 4.37 -3.54
N ASP A 114 -1.71 3.29 -4.14
CA ASP A 114 -1.58 2.00 -3.45
C ASP A 114 -0.39 2.07 -2.46
N SER A 115 -0.58 1.57 -1.25
CA SER A 115 0.43 1.52 -0.18
C SER A 115 1.50 0.44 -0.39
N ASN A 116 1.36 -0.42 -1.41
CA ASN A 116 2.35 -1.43 -1.73
C ASN A 116 3.67 -0.80 -2.19
N LEU A 117 4.71 -0.92 -1.38
CA LEU A 117 6.06 -0.41 -1.64
C LEU A 117 6.67 -0.94 -2.96
N ALA A 118 6.16 -2.05 -3.50
CA ALA A 118 6.56 -2.57 -4.79
C ALA A 118 6.15 -1.68 -5.99
N ASN A 119 5.17 -0.81 -5.80
CA ASN A 119 4.65 0.09 -6.84
C ASN A 119 5.49 1.36 -7.00
N PHE A 120 6.55 1.51 -6.20
CA PHE A 120 7.41 2.69 -6.20
C PHE A 120 8.84 2.31 -6.57
N CYS A 121 9.49 3.15 -7.36
CA CYS A 121 10.93 3.09 -7.61
C CYS A 121 11.62 4.33 -7.06
N LEU A 122 12.89 4.18 -6.67
CA LEU A 122 13.74 5.32 -6.38
C LEU A 122 14.66 5.59 -7.57
N ALA A 123 14.46 6.72 -8.25
CA ALA A 123 15.25 7.12 -9.42
C ALA A 123 15.78 8.54 -9.25
N GLU A 124 17.10 8.72 -9.42
CA GLU A 124 17.77 10.03 -9.29
C GLU A 124 17.34 10.79 -8.02
N ASP A 125 17.38 10.10 -6.87
CA ASP A 125 16.95 10.61 -5.56
C ASP A 125 15.50 11.03 -5.46
N ARG A 126 14.62 10.61 -6.38
CA ARG A 126 13.17 10.88 -6.33
C ARG A 126 12.39 9.59 -6.26
N VAL A 127 11.33 9.58 -5.47
CA VAL A 127 10.36 8.49 -5.48
C VAL A 127 9.49 8.65 -6.72
N VAL A 128 9.22 7.55 -7.42
CA VAL A 128 8.34 7.52 -8.60
C VAL A 128 7.30 6.43 -8.43
N LEU A 129 6.01 6.76 -8.57
CA LEU A 129 4.92 5.78 -8.58
C LEU A 129 4.84 5.10 -9.95
N VAL A 130 5.44 3.92 -10.08
CA VAL A 130 5.53 3.17 -11.35
C VAL A 130 4.33 2.27 -11.62
N ASP A 131 3.44 2.06 -10.65
CA ASP A 131 2.16 1.40 -10.87
C ASP A 131 0.97 2.32 -10.57
N VAL A 132 0.17 2.56 -11.60
CA VAL A 132 -1.04 3.40 -11.55
C VAL A 132 -2.30 2.60 -11.91
N LEU A 133 -2.18 1.27 -12.07
CA LEU A 133 -3.29 0.38 -12.39
C LEU A 133 -3.51 -0.65 -11.26
N PRO A 134 -4.78 -0.96 -10.91
CA PRO A 134 -5.99 -0.25 -11.32
C PRO A 134 -6.01 1.17 -10.75
N PRO A 135 -6.63 2.14 -11.45
CA PRO A 135 -6.81 3.47 -10.90
C PRO A 135 -7.71 3.42 -9.65
N LEU A 136 -7.24 4.01 -8.55
CA LEU A 136 -7.97 4.03 -7.29
C LEU A 136 -8.75 5.34 -7.18
N ILE A 137 -10.00 5.33 -7.64
CA ILE A 137 -10.92 6.47 -7.67
C ILE A 137 -12.02 6.29 -6.59
N PRO A 138 -11.99 7.03 -5.46
CA PRO A 138 -12.96 6.91 -4.36
C PRO A 138 -14.44 6.96 -4.79
N SER A 139 -14.83 7.80 -5.73
CA SER A 139 -16.21 7.91 -6.24
C SER A 139 -16.68 6.65 -6.98
N MET A 140 -15.75 5.78 -7.35
CA MET A 140 -15.99 4.51 -8.03
C MET A 140 -15.66 3.31 -7.13
N ARG A 141 -15.47 3.53 -5.82
CA ARG A 141 -15.18 2.48 -4.83
C ARG A 141 -16.17 1.32 -4.98
N PRO A 142 -15.69 0.07 -5.19
CA PRO A 142 -16.57 -1.09 -5.27
C PRO A 142 -17.24 -1.33 -3.93
N LYS A 143 -18.49 -1.80 -3.95
CA LYS A 143 -19.20 -2.21 -2.74
C LYS A 143 -18.64 -3.56 -2.29
N PRO A 144 -18.12 -3.69 -1.05
CA PRO A 144 -17.57 -4.95 -0.58
C PRO A 144 -18.66 -6.00 -0.40
N SER A 145 -18.36 -7.26 -0.75
CA SER A 145 -19.30 -8.39 -0.66
C SER A 145 -18.96 -9.39 0.45
N ASN A 146 -17.73 -9.34 0.97
CA ASN A 146 -17.20 -10.24 1.99
C ASN A 146 -16.11 -9.51 2.82
N LEU A 147 -15.62 -10.14 3.89
CA LEU A 147 -14.62 -9.56 4.80
C LEU A 147 -13.30 -9.23 4.11
N PHE A 148 -12.84 -10.04 3.16
CA PHE A 148 -11.65 -9.70 2.37
C PHE A 148 -11.88 -8.43 1.55
N ASP A 149 -13.01 -8.30 0.87
CA ASP A 149 -13.35 -7.09 0.13
C ASP A 149 -13.42 -5.88 1.05
N VAL A 150 -13.96 -6.01 2.27
CA VAL A 150 -13.99 -4.91 3.24
C VAL A 150 -12.57 -4.46 3.60
N LEU A 151 -11.68 -5.41 3.93
CA LEU A 151 -10.28 -5.13 4.27
C LEU A 151 -9.54 -4.48 3.09
N PHE A 152 -9.65 -5.08 1.90
CA PHE A 152 -8.91 -4.66 0.72
C PHE A 152 -9.43 -3.34 0.15
N THR A 153 -10.75 -3.12 0.18
CA THR A 153 -11.33 -1.83 -0.21
C THR A 153 -10.88 -0.72 0.74
N ALA A 154 -10.84 -0.97 2.06
CA ALA A 154 -10.30 0.01 2.99
C ALA A 154 -8.82 0.33 2.70
N LEU A 155 -8.00 -0.69 2.46
CA LEU A 155 -6.60 -0.54 2.07
C LEU A 155 -6.40 0.31 0.80
N CYS A 156 -7.33 0.26 -0.14
CA CYS A 156 -7.23 1.00 -1.40
C CYS A 156 -7.79 2.43 -1.32
N PHE A 157 -8.71 2.72 -0.40
CA PHE A 157 -9.50 3.96 -0.44
C PHE A 157 -9.49 4.79 0.84
N ASP A 158 -9.31 4.17 2.01
CA ASP A 158 -9.39 4.86 3.28
C ASP A 158 -8.00 5.39 3.67
N THR A 159 -7.84 6.72 3.68
CA THR A 159 -6.55 7.41 3.84
C THR A 159 -5.80 6.97 5.11
N THR A 160 -6.50 6.84 6.24
CA THR A 160 -5.91 6.38 7.49
C THR A 160 -5.36 4.96 7.36
N VAL A 161 -6.12 4.07 6.70
CA VAL A 161 -5.73 2.68 6.46
C VAL A 161 -4.53 2.60 5.50
N ILE A 162 -4.50 3.42 4.45
CA ILE A 162 -3.37 3.51 3.51
C ILE A 162 -2.10 3.93 4.25
N LEU A 163 -2.19 4.95 5.12
CA LEU A 163 -1.05 5.43 5.92
C LEU A 163 -0.55 4.36 6.88
N ASP A 164 -1.43 3.74 7.66
CA ASP A 164 -1.05 2.68 8.61
C ASP A 164 -0.41 1.49 7.87
N ALA A 165 -0.97 1.09 6.72
CA ALA A 165 -0.40 0.03 5.90
C ALA A 165 0.99 0.39 5.37
N LEU A 166 1.15 1.59 4.79
CA LEU A 166 2.42 2.08 4.25
C LEU A 166 3.51 2.06 5.33
N ILE A 167 3.21 2.63 6.51
CA ILE A 167 4.15 2.72 7.62
C ILE A 167 4.47 1.35 8.21
N GLY A 168 3.46 0.48 8.37
CA GLY A 168 3.67 -0.89 8.83
C GLY A 168 4.52 -1.73 7.87
N TYR A 169 4.34 -1.56 6.56
CA TYR A 169 5.17 -2.23 5.55
C TYR A 169 6.60 -1.70 5.56
N ALA A 170 6.78 -0.38 5.67
CA ALA A 170 8.09 0.24 5.74
C ALA A 170 8.86 -0.19 6.99
N ALA A 171 8.19 -0.17 8.15
CA ALA A 171 8.79 -0.58 9.41
C ALA A 171 9.21 -2.05 9.40
N ARG A 172 8.36 -2.92 8.85
CA ARG A 172 8.70 -4.34 8.65
C ARG A 172 9.88 -4.52 7.69
N ALA A 173 9.92 -3.79 6.58
CA ALA A 173 11.02 -3.88 5.62
C ALA A 173 12.36 -3.53 6.29
N LEU A 174 12.38 -2.45 7.08
CA LEU A 174 13.53 -2.03 7.88
C LEU A 174 13.94 -3.08 8.92
N LEU A 175 12.99 -3.69 9.64
CA LEU A 175 13.28 -4.79 10.57
C LEU A 175 13.96 -5.97 9.87
N THR A 176 13.47 -6.33 8.68
CA THR A 176 14.03 -7.45 7.89
C THR A 176 15.33 -7.10 7.17
N SER A 177 15.79 -5.84 7.24
CA SER A 177 17.03 -5.42 6.60
C SER A 177 18.28 -5.84 7.38
N GLY A 178 18.15 -6.01 8.70
CA GLY A 178 19.27 -6.27 9.60
C GLY A 178 20.19 -5.06 9.81
N ILE A 179 19.88 -3.89 9.24
CA ILE A 179 20.67 -2.67 9.39
C ILE A 179 20.09 -1.82 10.53
N SER A 180 20.94 -1.41 11.47
CA SER A 180 20.55 -0.51 12.54
C SER A 180 20.26 0.89 11.99
N LEU A 181 19.02 1.35 12.20
CA LEU A 181 18.58 2.69 11.85
C LEU A 181 18.79 3.61 13.05
N ALA A 182 19.26 4.85 12.81
CA ALA A 182 19.40 5.84 13.87
C ALA A 182 18.02 6.15 14.52
N GLY A 183 17.97 6.23 15.86
CA GLY A 183 16.70 6.38 16.61
C GLY A 183 15.79 7.51 16.11
N ARG A 184 16.37 8.69 15.82
CA ARG A 184 15.64 9.84 15.23
C ARG A 184 14.84 9.50 13.97
N ARG A 185 15.31 8.54 13.16
CA ARG A 185 14.65 8.13 11.91
C ARG A 185 13.49 7.17 12.16
N VAL A 186 13.58 6.36 13.22
CA VAL A 186 12.45 5.55 13.70
C VAL A 186 11.33 6.49 14.16
N GLU A 187 11.69 7.53 14.90
CA GLU A 187 10.75 8.58 15.32
C GLU A 187 10.14 9.31 14.11
N ASP A 188 10.93 9.77 13.14
CA ASP A 188 10.43 10.43 11.92
C ASP A 188 9.32 9.60 11.22
N LEU A 189 9.51 8.28 11.17
CA LEU A 189 8.54 7.33 10.61
C LEU A 189 7.31 7.17 11.52
N ALA A 190 7.51 7.06 12.83
CA ALA A 190 6.42 6.95 13.80
C ALA A 190 5.51 8.19 13.84
N HIS A 191 6.06 9.40 13.62
CA HIS A 191 5.29 10.63 13.51
C HIS A 191 4.33 10.65 12.29
N GLN A 192 4.45 9.70 11.36
CA GLN A 192 3.55 9.64 10.21
C GLN A 192 2.19 9.02 10.53
N VAL A 193 2.07 8.27 11.62
CA VAL A 193 0.78 7.75 12.12
C VAL A 193 0.26 8.61 13.26
N PRO A 194 -1.07 8.76 13.45
CA PRO A 194 -1.62 9.52 14.57
C PRO A 194 -1.09 8.99 15.91
N GLN A 195 -0.54 9.88 16.75
CA GLN A 195 0.00 9.50 18.07
C GLN A 195 -1.09 9.16 19.09
N GLU A 196 -2.25 9.81 18.99
CA GLU A 196 -3.45 9.48 19.75
C GLU A 196 -4.25 8.43 18.98
N PHE A 197 -3.99 7.17 19.29
CA PHE A 197 -4.80 6.07 18.80
C PHE A 197 -6.22 6.26 19.32
N ALA A 198 -7.20 6.45 18.41
CA ALA A 198 -8.59 6.28 18.77
C ALA A 198 -8.74 4.92 19.47
N PRO A 199 -9.50 4.82 20.59
CA PRO A 199 -9.70 3.54 21.24
C PRO A 199 -10.17 2.52 20.21
N LEU A 200 -9.44 1.41 20.05
CA LEU A 200 -9.75 0.33 19.08
C LEU A 200 -11.22 -0.12 19.07
N ALA A 201 -11.95 0.11 20.16
CA ALA A 201 -13.38 -0.17 20.28
C ALA A 201 -14.27 0.69 19.35
N GLU A 202 -13.80 1.83 18.86
CA GLU A 202 -14.55 2.76 17.99
C GLU A 202 -14.13 2.70 16.51
N THR A 203 -13.03 1.99 16.20
CA THR A 203 -12.49 1.89 14.85
C THR A 203 -13.05 0.69 14.09
N SER A 204 -13.29 0.83 12.79
CA SER A 204 -13.64 -0.30 11.91
C SER A 204 -12.55 -1.38 11.94
N PHE A 205 -12.91 -2.63 11.65
CA PHE A 205 -11.91 -3.72 11.69
C PHE A 205 -10.71 -3.50 10.75
N PRO A 206 -10.85 -2.92 9.53
CA PRO A 206 -9.68 -2.66 8.70
C PRO A 206 -8.75 -1.62 9.33
N ALA A 207 -9.30 -0.56 9.92
CA ALA A 207 -8.52 0.46 10.61
C ALA A 207 -7.74 -0.15 11.78
N SER A 208 -8.40 -0.89 12.68
CA SER A 208 -7.71 -1.55 13.79
C SER A 208 -6.69 -2.59 13.32
N TRP A 209 -6.96 -3.30 12.22
CA TRP A 209 -6.05 -4.28 11.64
C TRP A 209 -4.73 -3.67 11.15
N PHE A 210 -4.79 -2.61 10.35
CA PHE A 210 -3.58 -1.99 9.81
C PHE A 210 -2.86 -1.13 10.85
N GLN A 211 -3.60 -0.44 11.72
CA GLN A 211 -3.04 0.29 12.85
C GLN A 211 -2.23 -0.63 13.79
N ALA A 212 -2.77 -1.80 14.12
CA ALA A 212 -2.07 -2.80 14.91
C ALA A 212 -0.75 -3.26 14.29
N ARG A 213 -0.77 -3.50 12.97
CA ARG A 213 0.43 -3.90 12.21
C ARG A 213 1.47 -2.78 12.21
N ALA A 214 1.05 -1.55 11.98
CA ALA A 214 1.93 -0.38 12.03
C ALA A 214 2.59 -0.23 13.41
N MET A 215 1.77 -0.25 14.47
CA MET A 215 2.23 -0.13 15.85
C MET A 215 3.24 -1.23 16.22
N LEU A 216 2.91 -2.50 15.95
CA LEU A 216 3.81 -3.61 16.26
C LEU A 216 5.14 -3.50 15.53
N ALA A 217 5.14 -3.13 14.25
CA ALA A 217 6.35 -2.98 13.48
C ALA A 217 7.19 -1.78 13.96
N LEU A 218 6.57 -0.65 14.30
CA LEU A 218 7.27 0.52 14.86
C LEU A 218 7.89 0.22 16.23
N ARG A 219 7.17 -0.49 17.12
CA ARG A 219 7.70 -0.93 18.41
C ARG A 219 8.84 -1.92 18.26
N GLY A 220 8.74 -2.83 17.28
CA GLY A 220 9.86 -3.70 16.90
C GLY A 220 11.08 -2.90 16.45
N LEU A 221 10.89 -1.87 15.62
CA LEU A 221 11.99 -0.99 15.18
C LEU A 221 12.61 -0.18 16.33
N ALA A 222 11.81 0.22 17.30
CA ALA A 222 12.27 0.89 18.52
C ALA A 222 12.99 -0.07 19.49
N GLY A 223 12.99 -1.39 19.22
CA GLY A 223 13.59 -2.40 20.08
C GLY A 223 12.76 -2.76 21.31
N GLU A 224 11.47 -2.37 21.35
CA GLU A 224 10.56 -2.67 22.45
C GLU A 224 9.98 -4.09 22.37
N ILE A 225 9.97 -4.67 21.17
CA ILE A 225 9.42 -6.00 20.88
C ILE A 225 10.43 -6.74 20.00
N GLU A 226 10.59 -8.04 20.23
CA GLU A 226 11.44 -8.90 19.41
C GLU A 226 10.97 -8.90 17.94
N PRO A 227 11.89 -8.73 16.96
CA PRO A 227 11.55 -8.76 15.53
C PRO A 227 10.82 -10.04 15.09
N ALA A 228 11.09 -11.17 15.75
CA ALA A 228 10.42 -12.44 15.51
C ALA A 228 8.91 -12.36 15.78
N SER A 229 8.51 -11.74 16.90
CA SER A 229 7.10 -11.56 17.26
C SER A 229 6.35 -10.68 16.25
N VAL A 230 7.02 -9.66 15.69
CA VAL A 230 6.47 -8.86 14.59
C VAL A 230 6.22 -9.74 13.36
N GLN A 231 7.18 -10.58 12.98
CA GLN A 231 7.04 -11.45 11.80
C GLN A 231 5.97 -12.55 11.99
N GLU A 232 5.86 -13.11 13.20
CA GLU A 232 4.81 -14.06 13.59
C GLU A 232 3.42 -13.41 13.53
N PHE A 233 3.29 -12.13 13.88
CA PHE A 233 2.03 -11.40 13.72
C PHE A 233 1.73 -11.05 12.26
N PHE A 234 2.73 -10.57 11.50
CA PHE A 234 2.54 -10.08 10.12
C PHE A 234 2.19 -11.18 9.11
N THR A 235 2.69 -12.40 9.32
CA THR A 235 2.45 -13.53 8.42
C THR A 235 0.95 -13.89 8.32
N PRO A 236 0.27 -14.26 9.43
CA PRO A 236 -1.17 -14.56 9.44
C PRO A 236 -2.06 -13.34 9.17
N THR A 237 -1.55 -12.12 9.36
CA THR A 237 -2.31 -10.88 9.17
C THR A 237 -2.04 -10.19 7.82
N SER A 238 -1.26 -10.83 6.95
CA SER A 238 -1.02 -10.32 5.60
C SER A 238 -2.31 -10.35 4.78
N VAL A 239 -2.49 -9.36 3.90
CA VAL A 239 -3.65 -9.26 2.98
C VAL A 239 -3.79 -10.54 2.16
N ARG A 240 -2.66 -11.13 1.73
CA ARG A 240 -2.62 -12.40 1.00
C ARG A 240 -3.10 -13.56 1.86
N ALA A 241 -2.57 -13.74 3.07
CA ALA A 241 -3.01 -14.81 3.95
C ALA A 241 -4.51 -14.68 4.29
N PHE A 242 -5.00 -13.46 4.46
CA PHE A 242 -6.42 -13.19 4.71
C PHE A 242 -7.32 -13.48 3.50
N ARG A 243 -6.82 -13.22 2.28
CA ARG A 243 -7.50 -13.57 1.03
C ARG A 243 -7.68 -15.09 0.89
N ASP A 244 -6.64 -15.84 1.23
CA ASP A 244 -6.54 -17.26 0.88
C ASP A 244 -7.28 -18.20 1.87
N ILE A 245 -7.94 -17.65 2.90
CA ILE A 245 -8.75 -18.39 3.89
C ILE A 245 -10.27 -18.17 3.71
N SER A 246 -11.09 -19.05 4.29
CA SER A 246 -12.56 -18.97 4.22
C SER A 246 -13.14 -17.79 5.02
N GLU A 247 -14.39 -17.42 4.72
CA GLU A 247 -15.06 -16.31 5.42
C GLU A 247 -15.19 -16.53 6.93
N THR A 248 -15.45 -17.76 7.36
CA THR A 248 -15.49 -18.13 8.78
C THR A 248 -14.12 -17.95 9.43
N GLU A 249 -13.07 -18.46 8.80
CA GLU A 249 -11.70 -18.30 9.31
C GLU A 249 -11.25 -16.83 9.31
N ARG A 250 -11.72 -16.00 8.38
CA ARG A 250 -11.49 -14.54 8.38
C ARG A 250 -12.10 -13.89 9.62
N ALA A 251 -13.34 -14.25 9.96
CA ALA A 251 -14.01 -13.73 11.15
C ALA A 251 -13.26 -14.11 12.43
N ASP A 252 -12.85 -15.37 12.55
CA ASP A 252 -12.06 -15.85 13.69
C ASP A 252 -10.70 -15.13 13.77
N ARG A 253 -10.04 -14.94 12.63
CA ARG A 253 -8.75 -14.21 12.57
C ARG A 253 -8.89 -12.76 12.98
N ILE A 254 -9.98 -12.07 12.59
CA ILE A 254 -10.25 -10.69 13.04
C ILE A 254 -10.37 -10.64 14.57
N GLN A 255 -11.09 -11.60 15.18
CA GLN A 255 -11.21 -11.68 16.63
C GLN A 255 -9.87 -11.94 17.32
N GLN A 256 -9.07 -12.87 16.79
CA GLN A 256 -7.71 -13.17 17.28
C GLN A 256 -6.80 -11.94 17.24
N VAL A 257 -6.82 -11.19 16.14
CA VAL A 257 -6.06 -9.95 16.01
C VAL A 257 -6.53 -8.91 17.02
N ALA A 258 -7.84 -8.68 17.14
CA ALA A 258 -8.39 -7.74 18.10
C ALA A 258 -8.00 -8.09 19.55
N GLN A 259 -7.97 -9.38 19.90
CA GLN A 259 -7.54 -9.84 21.21
C GLN A 259 -6.03 -9.64 21.44
N THR A 260 -5.20 -10.04 20.46
CA THR A 260 -3.74 -9.87 20.52
C THR A 260 -3.37 -8.39 20.73
N VAL A 261 -4.07 -7.47 20.05
CA VAL A 261 -3.80 -6.03 20.17
C VAL A 261 -4.19 -5.49 21.53
N LYS A 262 -5.26 -6.00 22.17
CA LYS A 262 -5.61 -5.63 23.55
C LYS A 262 -4.51 -6.03 24.53
N GLU A 263 -3.92 -7.22 24.35
CA GLU A 263 -2.86 -7.75 25.20
C GLU A 263 -1.53 -7.02 25.03
N LEU A 264 -1.29 -6.45 23.84
CA LEU A 264 -0.07 -5.70 23.51
C LEU A 264 -0.08 -4.25 23.97
N ARG A 265 -1.19 -3.71 24.48
CA ARG A 265 -1.25 -2.33 24.96
C ARG A 265 -0.29 -2.17 26.15
N PRO A 266 0.57 -1.13 26.17
CA PRO A 266 1.28 -0.77 27.39
C PRO A 266 0.26 -0.45 28.48
N THR A 267 0.45 -1.05 29.66
CA THR A 267 -0.14 -0.58 30.92
C THR A 267 0.42 0.77 31.30
#